data_AF-A0A1G3XST1-F1
#
_entry.id   AF-A0A1G3XST1-F1
#
_cell.length_a   1.000
_cell.length_b   1.000
_cell.length_c   1.000
_cell.angle_alpha   90.00
_cell.angle_beta   90.00
_cell.angle_gamma   90.00
#
_symmetry.space_group_name_H-M   'P 1'
#
loop_
_entity.id
_entity.type
_entity.pdbx_description
1 polymer ?
#
loop_
_entity_poly.entity_id
_entity_poly.type
_entity_poly.pdbx_seq_one_letter_code
_entity_poly.pdbx_strand_id
1 'polypeptide(L)' 'MEHSTKEIEVIEKGGVFMVPAELEEDFVLVPAPQGRMNLVFWDEGCLNLFLASYGFVPIIIHEN' A
#
# COMPACT_ATOMS: atom_id res chain seq x y z
N MET A 1 4.49 11.43 -19.42
CA MET A 1 4.24 10.00 -19.19
C MET A 1 2.95 9.93 -18.39
N GLU A 2 1.88 9.41 -18.99
CA GLU A 2 0.63 9.15 -18.25
C GLU A 2 0.92 8.01 -17.27
N HIS A 3 1.05 8.33 -15.98
CA HIS A 3 1.03 7.30 -14.95
C HIS A 3 -0.42 6.81 -14.86
N SER A 4 -0.71 5.68 -15.50
CA SER A 4 -1.96 4.96 -15.28
C SER A 4 -2.07 4.69 -13.78
N THR A 5 -2.99 5.39 -13.13
CA THR A 5 -3.20 5.31 -11.68
C THR A 5 -3.81 3.95 -11.38
N LYS A 6 -3.20 3.18 -10.48
CA LYS A 6 -3.64 1.82 -10.14
C LYS A 6 -4.27 1.82 -8.75
N GLU A 7 -5.33 1.07 -8.56
CA GLU A 7 -5.93 0.88 -7.23
C GLU A 7 -5.16 -0.22 -6.47
N ILE A 8 -5.10 -0.09 -5.14
CA ILE A 8 -4.54 -1.12 -4.25
C ILE A 8 -5.43 -1.24 -3.01
N GLU A 9 -5.84 -2.47 -2.68
CA GLU A 9 -6.62 -2.72 -1.47
C GLU A 9 -5.71 -2.64 -0.24
N VAL A 10 -6.11 -1.83 0.74
CA VAL A 10 -5.42 -1.64 2.01
C VAL A 10 -6.36 -2.02 3.12
N ILE A 11 -5.96 -2.95 3.98
CA ILE A 11 -6.79 -3.36 5.12
C ILE A 11 -6.48 -2.44 6.29
N GLU A 12 -7.50 -1.79 6.84
CA GLU A 12 -7.41 -1.05 8.09
C GLU A 12 -7.98 -1.90 9.23
N LYS A 13 -7.19 -2.08 10.28
CA LYS A 13 -7.59 -2.83 11.48
C LYS A 13 -7.06 -2.17 12.74
N GLY A 14 -7.94 -1.57 13.52
CA GLY A 14 -7.59 -0.98 14.83
C GLY A 14 -6.65 0.22 14.73
N GLY A 15 -6.79 1.04 13.70
CA GLY A 15 -5.96 2.20 13.39
C GLY A 15 -4.66 1.87 12.67
N VAL A 16 -4.50 0.62 12.20
CA VAL A 16 -3.30 0.15 11.51
C VAL A 16 -3.67 -0.22 10.08
N PHE A 17 -2.95 0.36 9.11
CA PHE A 17 -3.13 0.11 7.69
C PHE A 17 -2.12 -0.93 7.21
N MET A 18 -2.60 -1.99 6.59
CA MET A 18 -1.81 -3.08 6.02
C MET A 18 -1.89 -3.02 4.50
N VAL A 19 -0.77 -2.75 3.87
CA VAL A 19 -0.63 -2.61 2.43
C VAL A 19 0.07 -3.86 1.88
N PRO A 20 -0.53 -4.57 0.91
CA PRO A 20 0.12 -5.73 0.32
C PRO A 20 1.40 -5.32 -0.43
N ALA A 21 2.44 -6.11 -0.27
CA ALA A 21 3.79 -5.80 -0.71
C ALA A 21 4.57 -7.05 -1.15
N GLU A 22 5.57 -6.83 -1.99
CA GLU A 22 6.53 -7.84 -2.44
C GLU A 22 7.97 -7.36 -2.27
N LEU A 23 8.90 -8.31 -2.23
CA LEU A 23 10.33 -8.05 -2.12
C LEU A 23 10.92 -7.99 -3.53
N GLU A 24 11.47 -6.84 -3.92
CA GLU A 24 12.21 -6.69 -5.17
C GLU A 24 13.69 -7.15 -5.02
N GLU A 25 14.40 -7.24 -6.15
CA GLU A 25 15.78 -7.78 -6.23
C GLU A 25 16.77 -7.09 -5.27
N ASP A 26 16.53 -5.82 -4.93
CA ASP A 26 17.35 -5.03 -4.00
C ASP A 26 16.97 -5.21 -2.52
N PHE A 27 16.16 -6.23 -2.19
CA PHE A 27 15.63 -6.48 -0.85
C PHE A 27 14.77 -5.33 -0.28
N VAL A 28 14.18 -4.54 -1.18
CA VAL A 28 13.25 -3.47 -0.83
C VAL A 28 11.82 -3.99 -0.91
N LEU A 29 11.01 -3.67 0.10
CA LEU A 29 9.58 -3.93 0.06
C LEU A 29 8.88 -2.82 -0.71
N VAL A 30 8.14 -3.21 -1.74
CA VAL A 30 7.36 -2.29 -2.58
C VAL A 30 5.87 -2.65 -2.50
N PRO A 31 4.95 -1.67 -2.60
CA PRO A 31 3.52 -1.95 -2.62
C PRO A 31 3.16 -2.71 -3.91
N ALA A 32 2.44 -3.81 -3.75
CA ALA A 32 2.01 -4.67 -4.85
C ALA A 32 0.62 -5.23 -4.52
N PRO A 33 -0.40 -5.03 -5.37
CA PRO A 33 -1.77 -5.49 -5.10
C PRO A 33 -1.89 -6.99 -4.81
N GLN A 34 -0.97 -7.80 -5.34
CA GLN A 34 -0.92 -9.25 -5.12
C GLN A 34 0.30 -9.69 -4.31
N GLY A 35 0.88 -8.75 -3.58
CA GLY A 35 1.98 -8.97 -2.66
C GLY A 35 1.61 -9.96 -1.56
N ARG A 36 2.58 -10.75 -1.13
CA ARG A 36 2.40 -11.78 -0.08
C ARG A 36 2.84 -11.32 1.31
N MET A 37 3.44 -10.14 1.38
CA MET A 37 3.88 -9.49 2.61
C MET A 37 3.04 -8.24 2.84
N ASN A 38 3.11 -7.65 4.04
CA ASN A 38 2.43 -6.40 4.33
C ASN A 38 3.42 -5.33 4.78
N LEU A 39 3.33 -4.15 4.17
CA LEU A 39 3.83 -2.90 4.75
C LEU A 39 2.78 -2.37 5.73
N VAL A 40 3.24 -1.82 6.85
CA VAL A 40 2.36 -1.38 7.94
C VAL A 40 2.52 0.11 8.19
N PHE A 41 1.39 0.81 8.28
CA PHE A 41 1.33 2.24 8.55
C PHE A 41 0.37 2.52 9.71
N TRP A 42 0.70 3.52 10.54
CA TRP A 42 -0.16 4.04 11.62
C TRP A 42 -0.78 5.40 11.27
N ASP A 43 -0.36 6.00 10.15
CA ASP A 43 -0.79 7.32 9.70
C ASP A 43 -1.22 7.24 8.24
N GLU A 44 -2.48 7.63 7.99
CA GLU A 44 -3.08 7.59 6.66
C GLU A 44 -2.42 8.59 5.69
N GLY A 45 -1.92 9.72 6.20
CA GLY A 45 -1.20 10.70 5.39
C GLY A 45 0.11 10.14 4.83
N CYS A 46 0.91 9.49 5.68
CA CYS A 46 2.13 8.79 5.30
C CYS A 46 1.85 7.67 4.30
N LEU A 47 0.81 6.87 4.54
CA LEU A 47 0.33 5.83 3.62
C LEU A 47 0.03 6.41 2.23
N ASN A 48 -0.78 7.47 2.18
CA ASN A 48 -1.20 8.10 0.93
C ASN A 48 -0.02 8.66 0.13
N LEU A 49 0.91 9.35 0.80
CA LEU A 49 2.12 9.88 0.17
C LEU A 49 3.02 8.76 -0.36
N PHE A 50 3.19 7.70 0.42
CA PHE A 50 3.96 6.53 0.00
C PHE A 50 3.36 5.89 -1.24
N LEU A 51 2.07 5.51 -1.22
CA LEU A 51 1.40 4.87 -2.35
C LEU A 51 1.37 5.74 -3.61
N ALA A 52 1.15 7.04 -3.46
CA ALA A 52 1.17 7.99 -4.57
C ALA A 52 2.54 8.01 -5.28
N SER A 53 3.64 7.84 -4.54
CA SER A 53 4.99 7.77 -5.12
C SER A 53 5.21 6.54 -6.02
N TYR A 54 4.40 5.49 -5.83
CA TYR A 54 4.34 4.29 -6.67
C TYR A 54 3.20 4.32 -7.69
N GLY A 55 2.44 5.41 -7.78
CA GLY A 55 1.30 5.54 -8.69
C GLY A 55 0.05 4.77 -8.25
N PHE A 56 -0.06 4.45 -6.97
CA PHE A 56 -1.22 3.77 -6.39
C PHE A 56 -2.20 4.73 -5.71
N VAL A 57 -3.49 4.38 -5.78
CA VAL A 57 -4.56 4.96 -4.97
C VAL A 57 -5.10 3.87 -4.03
N PRO A 58 -5.09 4.07 -2.70
CA PRO A 58 -5.60 3.07 -1.79
C PRO A 58 -7.13 2.99 -1.82
N ILE A 59 -7.63 1.75 -1.80
CA ILE A 59 -9.01 1.43 -1.42
C ILE A 59 -8.94 0.86 -0.01
N ILE A 60 -9.34 1.66 0.98
CA ILE A 60 -9.27 1.27 2.39
C ILE A 60 -10.47 0.38 2.73
N ILE A 61 -10.19 -0.85 3.15
CA ILE A 61 -11.15 -1.84 3.63
C ILE A 61 -11.05 -1.90 5.14
N HIS A 62 -12.10 -1.48 5.84
CA HIS A 62 -12.14 -1.49 7.30
C HIS A 62 -12.56 -2.87 7.81
N GLU A 63 -11.68 -3.54 8.56
CA GLU A 63 -11.98 -4.79 9.27
C GLU A 63 -12.22 -4.52 10.76
N ASN A 64 -13.37 -4.99 11.25
CA ASN A 64 -13.75 -4.94 12.67
C ASN A 64 -13.00 -5.97 13.53
#